data_AF-A0A659UBF5-F1
#
_entry.id   AF-A0A659UBF5-F1
#
_cell.length_a   1.000
_cell.length_b   1.000
_cell.length_c   1.000
_cell.angle_alpha   90.00
_cell.angle_beta   90.00
_cell.angle_gamma   90.00
#
_symmetry.space_group_name_H-M   'P 1'
#
loop_
_entity.id
_entity.type
_entity.pdbx_description
1 polymer ?
#
loop_
_entity_poly.entity_id
_entity_poly.type
_entity_poly.pdbx_seq_one_letter_code
_entity_poly.pdbx_strand_id
1 'polypeptide(L)'
;PLLVQVYLVYYGLGSFRLQLESVGLWWFFREAFNCGVFAFALNTAAYQAEILRGAIESVPRGQWEGAASLGLHKLQTLRKVVLPQAFIVALR
;
A
#
# COMPACT_ATOMS: atom_id res chain seq x y z
N PRO A 1 1.66 -1.49 -17.03
CA PRO A 1 1.74 -2.98 -17.15
C PRO A 1 2.89 -3.54 -16.30
N LEU A 2 2.65 -4.62 -15.55
CA LEU A 2 3.60 -5.19 -14.59
C LEU A 2 4.98 -5.49 -15.22
N LEU A 3 5.01 -6.01 -16.45
CA LEU A 3 6.26 -6.28 -17.17
C LEU A 3 7.13 -5.02 -17.35
N VAL A 4 6.51 -3.90 -17.70
CA VAL A 4 7.20 -2.60 -17.84
C VAL A 4 7.73 -2.13 -16.50
N GLN A 5 6.99 -2.35 -15.41
CA GLN A 5 7.41 -2.00 -14.07
C GLN A 5 8.63 -2.81 -13.62
N VAL A 6 8.63 -4.13 -13.87
CA VAL A 6 9.80 -5.00 -13.60
C VAL A 6 11.00 -4.56 -14.43
N TYR A 7 10.80 -4.26 -15.72
CA TYR A 7 11.85 -3.79 -16.62
C TYR A 7 12.44 -2.46 -16.13
N LEU A 8 11.59 -1.51 -15.75
CA LEU A 8 11.99 -0.21 -15.22
C LEU A 8 12.77 -0.36 -13.91
N VAL A 9 12.32 -1.21 -12.99
CA VAL A 9 13.02 -1.44 -11.72
C VAL A 9 14.39 -2.07 -11.98
N TYR A 10 14.48 -3.12 -12.81
CA TYR A 10 15.75 -3.82 -13.03
C TYR A 10 16.75 -3.01 -13.86
N TYR A 11 16.35 -2.53 -15.04
CA TYR A 11 17.25 -1.80 -15.93
C TYR A 11 17.38 -0.32 -15.56
N GLY A 12 16.26 0.32 -15.18
CA GLY A 12 16.24 1.74 -14.84
C GLY A 12 17.01 2.04 -13.56
N LEU A 13 16.81 1.26 -12.48
CA LEU A 13 17.62 1.44 -11.26
C LEU A 13 19.08 1.00 -11.48
N GLY A 14 19.32 0.05 -12.38
CA GLY A 14 20.67 -0.33 -12.80
C GLY A 14 21.47 0.84 -13.39
N SER A 15 20.82 1.77 -14.10
CA SER A 15 21.47 3.00 -14.61
C SER A 15 21.92 3.95 -13.50
N PHE A 16 21.32 3.88 -12.31
CA PHE A 16 21.67 4.68 -11.13
C PHE A 16 22.56 3.94 -10.12
N ARG A 17 23.30 2.92 -10.58
CA ARG A 17 24.15 2.09 -9.71
C ARG A 17 25.04 2.92 -8.79
N LEU A 18 25.74 3.93 -9.31
CA LEU A 18 26.68 4.74 -8.52
C LEU A 18 25.98 5.49 -7.38
N GLN A 19 24.77 5.98 -7.61
CA GLN A 19 23.97 6.66 -6.60
C GLN A 19 23.36 5.68 -5.59
N LEU A 20 22.92 4.50 -6.03
CA LEU A 20 22.42 3.47 -5.11
C LEU A 20 23.54 2.88 -4.24
N GLU A 21 24.75 2.81 -4.77
CA GLU A 21 25.93 2.33 -4.06
C GLU A 21 26.39 3.34 -3.01
N SER A 22 26.37 4.65 -3.31
CA SER A 22 26.70 5.69 -2.33
C SER A 22 25.71 5.78 -1.16
N VAL A 23 24.44 5.45 -1.39
CA VAL A 23 23.38 5.39 -0.35
C VAL A 23 23.34 4.01 0.35
N GLY A 24 24.15 3.04 -0.10
CA GLY A 24 24.21 1.71 0.51
C GLY A 24 22.98 0.84 0.24
N LEU A 25 22.23 1.10 -0.84
CA LEU A 25 21.06 0.32 -1.26
C LEU A 25 21.36 -0.68 -2.38
N TRP A 26 22.55 -0.60 -2.98
CA TRP A 26 22.93 -1.46 -4.11
C TRP A 26 22.91 -2.95 -3.78
N TRP A 27 23.17 -3.35 -2.53
CA TRP A 27 23.10 -4.75 -2.11
C TRP A 27 21.72 -5.38 -2.35
N PHE A 28 20.64 -4.58 -2.27
CA PHE A 28 19.28 -5.04 -2.51
C PHE A 28 18.96 -5.12 -4.01
N PHE A 29 19.25 -4.05 -4.77
CA PHE A 29 18.89 -3.93 -6.19
C PHE A 29 19.86 -4.62 -7.16
N ARG A 30 20.97 -5.19 -6.67
CA ARG A 30 21.91 -5.98 -7.48
C ARG A 30 21.30 -7.29 -7.98
N GLU A 31 20.37 -7.88 -7.24
CA GLU A 31 19.79 -9.19 -7.56
C GLU A 31 18.46 -9.05 -8.29
N ALA A 32 18.33 -9.74 -9.44
CA ALA A 32 17.12 -9.72 -10.26
C ALA A 32 15.87 -10.18 -9.50
N PHE A 33 16.02 -11.13 -8.56
CA PHE A 33 14.94 -11.61 -7.71
C PHE A 33 14.37 -10.49 -6.82
N ASN A 34 15.24 -9.73 -6.14
CA ASN A 34 14.82 -8.63 -5.26
C ASN A 34 14.14 -7.51 -6.06
N CYS A 35 14.67 -7.18 -7.25
CA CYS A 35 14.04 -6.24 -8.17
C CYS A 35 12.63 -6.71 -8.60
N GLY A 36 12.49 -8.01 -8.88
CA GLY A 36 11.20 -8.64 -9.16
C GLY A 36 10.24 -8.48 -7.98
N VAL A 37 10.63 -8.97 -6.79
CA VAL A 37 9.81 -8.85 -5.57
C VAL A 37 9.38 -7.42 -5.31
N PHE A 38 10.28 -6.45 -5.45
CA PHE A 38 9.98 -5.03 -5.27
C PHE A 38 8.93 -4.51 -6.27
N ALA A 39 9.10 -4.82 -7.56
CA ALA A 39 8.15 -4.40 -8.59
C ALA A 39 6.76 -5.03 -8.37
N PHE A 40 6.70 -6.32 -8.05
CA PHE A 40 5.44 -7.01 -7.74
C PHE A 40 4.80 -6.47 -6.47
N ALA A 41 5.57 -6.26 -5.40
CA ALA A 41 5.08 -5.71 -4.14
C ALA A 41 4.48 -4.31 -4.33
N LEU A 42 5.15 -3.43 -5.07
CA LEU A 42 4.63 -2.10 -5.40
C LEU A 42 3.34 -2.17 -6.21
N ASN A 43 3.30 -3.05 -7.22
CA ASN A 43 2.12 -3.24 -8.04
C ASN A 43 0.92 -3.69 -7.20
N THR A 44 1.10 -4.77 -6.43
CA THR A 44 0.06 -5.31 -5.54
C THR A 44 -0.33 -4.29 -4.47
N ALA A 45 0.61 -3.58 -3.86
CA ALA A 45 0.32 -2.57 -2.83
C ALA A 45 -0.57 -1.45 -3.36
N ALA A 46 -0.36 -1.00 -4.59
CA ALA A 46 -1.21 0.02 -5.21
C ALA A 46 -2.66 -0.47 -5.39
N TYR A 47 -2.84 -1.70 -5.89
CA TYR A 47 -4.18 -2.29 -6.01
C TYR A 47 -4.84 -2.50 -4.64
N GLN A 48 -4.10 -3.00 -3.65
CA GLN A 48 -4.60 -3.21 -2.30
C GLN A 48 -4.98 -1.90 -1.60
N ALA A 49 -4.24 -0.81 -1.85
CA ALA A 49 -4.57 0.51 -1.32
C ALA A 49 -5.92 1.02 -1.86
N GLU A 50 -6.19 0.83 -3.15
CA GLU A 50 -7.48 1.21 -3.74
C GLU A 50 -8.64 0.34 -3.24
N ILE A 51 -8.42 -0.97 -3.07
CA ILE A 51 -9.41 -1.87 -2.46
C ILE A 51 -9.73 -1.41 -1.04
N LEU A 52 -8.71 -1.14 -0.23
CA LEU A 52 -8.89 -0.68 1.14
C LEU A 52 -9.60 0.68 1.19
N ARG A 53 -9.26 1.61 0.30
CA ARG A 53 -9.94 2.91 0.17
C ARG A 53 -11.42 2.72 -0.14
N GLY A 54 -11.75 1.91 -1.15
CA GLY A 54 -13.12 1.58 -1.52
C GLY A 54 -13.90 0.89 -0.39
N ALA A 55 -13.24 0.00 0.35
CA ALA A 55 -13.84 -0.68 1.49
C ALA A 55 -14.14 0.28 2.65
N ILE A 56 -13.25 1.23 2.95
CA ILE A 56 -13.50 2.28 3.96
C ILE A 56 -14.66 3.19 3.52
N GLU A 57 -14.71 3.57 2.24
CA GLU A 57 -15.79 4.40 1.68
C GLU A 57 -17.15 3.69 1.66
N SER A 58 -17.17 2.36 1.61
CA SER A 58 -18.41 1.57 1.69
C SER A 58 -19.07 1.58 3.07
N VAL A 59 -18.36 1.97 4.13
CA VAL A 59 -18.91 2.00 5.49
C VAL A 59 -19.96 3.11 5.60
N PRO A 60 -21.21 2.82 6.03
CA PRO A 60 -22.27 3.81 6.12
C PRO A 60 -21.88 5.01 7.00
N ARG A 61 -22.23 6.22 6.56
CA ARG A 61 -21.96 7.47 7.31
C ARG A 61 -22.51 7.47 8.74
N GLY A 62 -23.61 6.77 8.97
CA GLY A 62 -24.19 6.61 10.32
C GLY A 62 -23.24 6.00 11.35
N GLN A 63 -22.25 5.19 10.94
CA GLN A 63 -21.22 4.67 11.85
C GLN A 63 -20.27 5.78 12.33
N TRP A 64 -19.93 6.71 11.44
CA TRP A 64 -19.11 7.87 11.77
C TRP A 64 -19.85 8.86 12.66
N GLU A 65 -21.11 9.15 12.32
CA GLU A 65 -21.99 10.03 13.08
C GLU A 65 -22.31 9.44 14.47
N GLY A 66 -22.60 8.14 14.55
CA GLY A 66 -22.85 7.46 15.83
C GLY A 66 -21.63 7.47 16.74
N ALA A 67 -20.44 7.23 16.20
CA ALA A 67 -19.20 7.33 16.97
C ALA A 67 -18.91 8.77 17.44
N ALA A 68 -19.20 9.77 16.61
CA ALA A 68 -19.07 11.18 16.98
C ALA A 68 -20.04 11.57 18.10
N SER A 69 -21.29 11.08 18.06
CA SER A 69 -22.28 11.28 19.13
C SER A 69 -21.88 10.65 20.46
N LEU A 70 -21.05 9.59 20.44
CA LEU A 70 -20.45 8.98 21.63
C LEU A 70 -19.17 9.70 22.10
N GLY A 71 -18.78 10.80 21.47
CA GLY A 71 -17.58 11.56 21.82
C GLY A 71 -16.26 10.88 21.45
N LEU A 72 -16.28 9.89 20.55
CA LEU A 72 -15.07 9.18 20.13
C LEU A 72 -14.19 10.06 19.23
N HIS A 73 -12.89 10.06 19.49
CA HIS A 73 -11.92 10.76 18.63
C HIS A 73 -11.80 10.05 17.27
N LYS A 74 -11.53 10.79 16.19
CA LYS A 74 -11.45 10.25 14.81
C LYS A 74 -10.58 8.99 14.68
N LEU A 75 -9.43 8.94 15.36
CA LEU A 75 -8.56 7.77 15.33
C LEU A 75 -9.16 6.55 16.03
N GLN A 76 -9.94 6.76 17.10
CA GLN A 76 -10.67 5.71 17.79
C GLN A 76 -11.83 5.21 16.94
N THR A 77 -12.59 6.11 16.33
CA THR A 77 -13.65 5.77 15.36
C THR A 77 -13.09 4.95 14.20
N LEU A 78 -11.99 5.41 13.61
CA LEU A 78 -11.33 4.70 12.52
C LEU A 78 -10.90 3.30 12.96
N ARG A 79 -10.17 3.17 14.08
CA ARG A 79 -9.58 1.90 14.52
C ARG A 79 -10.60 0.90 15.08
N LYS A 80 -11.62 1.36 15.80
CA LYS A 80 -12.55 0.49 16.53
C LYS A 80 -13.89 0.27 15.82
N VAL A 81 -14.30 1.17 14.94
CA VAL A 81 -15.62 1.11 14.29
C VAL A 81 -15.44 0.85 12.79
N VAL A 82 -14.70 1.72 12.09
CA VAL A 82 -14.66 1.73 10.62
C VAL A 82 -13.74 0.66 10.07
N LEU A 83 -12.49 0.57 10.52
CA LEU A 83 -11.50 -0.39 10.02
C LEU A 83 -11.99 -1.86 10.12
N PRO A 84 -12.53 -2.33 11.25
CA PRO A 84 -13.04 -3.70 11.34
C PRO A 84 -14.15 -4.01 10.32
N GLN A 85 -15.04 -3.06 10.06
CA GLN A 85 -16.10 -3.20 9.05
C GLN A 85 -15.54 -3.17 7.63
N ALA A 86 -14.64 -2.23 7.34
CA ALA A 86 -13.97 -2.10 6.06
C ALA A 86 -13.16 -3.35 5.71
N PHE A 87 -12.44 -3.94 6.67
CA PHE A 87 -11.67 -5.17 6.42
C PHE A 87 -12.53 -6.36 6.00
N ILE A 88 -13.74 -6.49 6.56
CA ILE A 88 -14.68 -7.56 6.16
C ILE A 88 -15.08 -7.39 4.69
N VAL A 89 -15.26 -6.15 4.22
CA VAL A 89 -15.59 -5.85 2.82
C VAL A 89 -14.36 -6.03 1.92
N ALA A 90 -13.18 -5.59 2.36
CA ALA A 90 -11.94 -5.71 1.58
C ALA A 90 -11.46 -7.16 1.39
N LEU A 91 -11.81 -8.07 2.32
CA LEU A 91 -11.42 -9.48 2.28
C LEU A 91 -12.45 -10.40 1.61
N ARG A 92 -13.62 -9.87 1.24
CA ARG A 92 -14.68 -10.61 0.55
C ARG A 92 -14.49 -10.53 -0.96
#